data_AF-S4PXM8-F1
#
_entry.id   AF-S4PXM8-F1
#
_cell.length_a   1.000
_cell.length_b   1.000
_cell.length_c   1.000
_cell.angle_alpha   90.00
_cell.angle_beta   90.00
_cell.angle_gamma   90.00
#
_symmetry.space_group_name_H-M   'P 1'
#
loop_
_entity.id
_entity.type
_entity.pdbx_description
1 polymer ?
#
loop_
_entity_poly.entity_id
_entity_poly.type
_entity_poly.pdbx_seq_one_letter_code
_entity_poly.pdbx_strand_id
1 'polypeptide(L)'
;MYFTLYIFIAMIYSFYYNVIFLSHFVTWNHGLVIVKFIFPLASFVVDYGDESLYVFLVVINLIVGLFTGFLFLYHFNNILKGKITPETKFDNISYDRGWLQNLIEVFGQRWYLTWISPFICSPLPGDGIVWFIEDKQK
;
A
#
# COMPACT_ATOMS: atom_id res chain seq x y z
N MET A 1 0.71 -8.22 1.29
CA MET A 1 1.94 -7.40 1.14
C MET A 1 2.31 -7.12 -0.29
N TYR A 2 2.61 -8.12 -1.12
CA TYR A 2 2.97 -7.88 -2.52
C TYR A 2 1.88 -7.12 -3.28
N PHE A 3 0.64 -7.59 -3.20
CA PHE A 3 -0.50 -6.92 -3.84
C PHE A 3 -0.58 -5.41 -3.56
N THR A 4 -0.53 -5.02 -2.28
CA THR A 4 -0.58 -3.61 -1.86
C THR A 4 0.64 -2.82 -2.31
N LEU A 5 1.84 -3.43 -2.31
CA LEU A 5 3.05 -2.80 -2.83
C LEU A 5 2.94 -2.51 -4.32
N TYR A 6 2.58 -3.51 -5.13
CA TYR A 6 2.49 -3.35 -6.58
C TYR A 6 1.42 -2.31 -6.97
N ILE A 7 0.26 -2.32 -6.30
CA ILE A 7 -0.74 -1.28 -6.52
C ILE A 7 -0.17 0.08 -6.11
N PHE A 8 0.49 0.20 -4.96
CA PHE A 8 1.05 1.48 -4.53
C PHE A 8 2.06 2.04 -5.54
N ILE A 9 2.99 1.22 -6.04
CA ILE A 9 3.96 1.61 -7.07
C ILE A 9 3.23 2.03 -8.36
N ALA A 10 2.25 1.24 -8.81
CA ALA A 10 1.46 1.55 -9.99
C ALA A 10 0.67 2.86 -9.84
N MET A 11 0.13 3.14 -8.65
CA MET A 11 -0.57 4.38 -8.34
C MET A 11 0.38 5.57 -8.34
N ILE A 12 1.58 5.48 -7.74
CA ILE A 12 2.59 6.56 -7.81
C ILE A 12 2.95 6.87 -9.26
N TYR A 13 3.24 5.83 -10.04
CA TYR A 13 3.57 5.98 -11.47
C TYR A 13 2.42 6.65 -12.22
N SER A 14 1.20 6.13 -12.07
CA SER A 14 0.02 6.67 -12.74
C SER A 14 -0.30 8.10 -12.28
N PHE A 15 -0.15 8.42 -11.00
CA PHE A 15 -0.40 9.75 -10.45
C PHE A 15 0.50 10.80 -11.11
N TYR A 16 1.80 10.48 -11.25
CA TYR A 16 2.76 11.37 -11.90
C TYR A 16 2.33 11.77 -13.32
N TYR A 17 1.99 10.78 -14.16
CA TYR A 17 1.55 11.07 -15.53
C TYR A 17 0.16 11.71 -15.59
N ASN A 18 -0.76 11.31 -14.71
CA ASN A 18 -2.10 11.89 -14.69
C ASN A 18 -2.07 13.37 -14.26
N VAL A 19 -1.18 13.75 -13.34
CA VAL A 19 -0.99 15.17 -12.95
C VAL A 19 -0.41 15.98 -14.11
N ILE A 20 0.57 15.46 -14.84
CA ILE A 20 1.11 16.12 -16.04
C ILE A 20 0.01 16.30 -17.08
N PHE A 21 -0.73 15.23 -17.39
CA PHE A 21 -1.86 15.28 -18.32
C PHE A 21 -2.91 16.31 -17.88
N LEU A 22 -3.31 16.29 -16.60
CA LEU A 22 -4.32 17.19 -16.07
C LEU A 22 -3.88 18.65 -16.15
N SER A 23 -2.59 18.94 -15.94
CA SER A 23 -2.05 20.31 -16.04
C SER A 23 -2.17 20.92 -17.44
N HIS A 24 -2.24 20.09 -18.48
CA HIS A 24 -2.47 20.53 -19.86
C HIS A 24 -3.95 20.71 -20.19
N PHE A 25 -4.85 20.06 -19.45
CA PHE A 25 -6.28 20.04 -19.75
C PHE A 25 -7.10 21.02 -18.90
N VAL A 26 -6.68 21.26 -17.65
CA VAL A 26 -7.40 22.14 -16.71
C VAL A 26 -7.23 23.60 -17.10
N THR A 27 -8.35 24.27 -17.35
CA THR A 27 -8.38 25.71 -17.47
C THR A 27 -8.37 26.33 -16.07
N TRP A 28 -7.34 27.12 -15.76
CA TRP A 28 -7.18 27.72 -14.44
C TRP A 28 -8.22 28.83 -14.17
N ASN A 29 -9.43 28.43 -13.78
CA ASN A 29 -10.43 29.30 -13.17
C ASN A 29 -10.33 29.16 -11.64
N HIS A 30 -9.59 30.08 -11.00
CA HIS A 30 -9.06 29.96 -9.63
C HIS A 30 -10.05 29.47 -8.56
N GLY A 31 -11.36 29.79 -8.65
CA GLY A 31 -12.35 29.38 -7.64
C GLY A 31 -13.01 28.02 -7.90
N LEU A 32 -13.45 27.76 -9.14
CA LEU A 32 -14.25 26.57 -9.46
C LEU A 32 -13.41 25.29 -9.50
N VAL A 33 -12.16 25.39 -9.96
CA VAL A 33 -11.24 24.24 -10.05
C VAL A 33 -10.99 23.63 -8.67
N ILE A 34 -10.82 24.46 -7.64
CA ILE A 34 -10.60 23.99 -6.25
C ILE A 34 -11.79 23.17 -5.76
N VAL A 35 -13.03 23.58 -6.08
CA VAL A 35 -14.23 22.82 -5.72
C VAL A 35 -14.23 21.45 -6.38
N LYS A 36 -13.75 21.34 -7.64
CA LYS A 36 -13.61 20.05 -8.33
C LYS A 36 -12.65 19.10 -7.62
N PHE A 37 -11.59 19.60 -6.98
CA PHE A 37 -10.66 18.76 -6.20
C PHE A 37 -11.19 18.35 -4.83
N ILE A 38 -11.93 19.22 -4.14
CA ILE A 38 -12.48 18.93 -2.81
C ILE A 38 -13.69 18.00 -2.91
N PHE A 39 -14.56 18.22 -3.89
CA PHE A 39 -15.78 17.45 -4.12
C PHE A 39 -15.83 16.86 -5.54
N PRO A 40 -14.88 15.99 -5.92
CA PRO A 40 -14.75 15.52 -7.29
C PRO A 40 -15.96 14.72 -7.77
N LEU A 41 -16.55 13.90 -6.90
CA LEU A 41 -17.75 13.14 -7.24
C LEU A 41 -18.96 14.06 -7.46
N ALA A 42 -19.14 15.07 -6.60
CA ALA A 42 -20.24 16.01 -6.75
C ALA A 42 -20.05 16.89 -8.00
N SER A 43 -18.82 17.36 -8.25
CA SER A 43 -18.50 18.11 -9.48
C SER A 43 -18.74 17.28 -10.74
N PHE A 44 -18.40 16.00 -10.73
CA PHE A 44 -18.61 15.10 -11.86
C PHE A 44 -20.10 14.82 -12.12
N VAL A 45 -20.91 14.67 -11.07
CA VAL A 45 -22.36 14.43 -11.19
C VAL A 45 -23.11 15.69 -11.64
N VAL A 46 -22.69 16.87 -11.17
CA VAL A 46 -23.34 18.16 -11.49
C VAL A 46 -22.90 18.69 -12.86
N ASP A 47 -21.61 18.59 -13.16
CA ASP A 47 -20.99 19.08 -14.38
C ASP A 47 -20.25 17.91 -15.05
N TYR A 48 -21.00 17.13 -15.84
CA TYR A 48 -20.50 15.98 -16.62
C TYR A 48 -19.66 16.45 -17.82
N GLY A 49 -18.57 17.16 -17.53
CA GLY A 49 -17.57 17.59 -18.50
C GLY A 49 -16.29 16.76 -18.39
N ASP A 50 -15.54 16.71 -19.48
CA ASP A 50 -14.26 15.98 -19.56
C ASP A 50 -13.28 16.41 -18.45
N GLU A 51 -13.24 17.70 -18.12
CA GLU A 51 -12.38 18.23 -17.05
C GLU A 51 -12.75 17.64 -15.68
N SER A 52 -14.04 17.60 -15.35
CA SER A 52 -14.54 17.05 -14.09
C SER A 52 -14.25 15.55 -13.97
N LEU A 53 -14.36 14.81 -15.09
CA LEU A 53 -13.99 13.40 -15.15
C LEU A 53 -12.48 13.20 -14.89
N TYR A 54 -11.60 13.98 -15.53
CA TYR A 54 -10.16 13.83 -15.35
C TYR A 54 -9.71 14.21 -13.93
N VAL A 55 -10.26 15.28 -13.35
CA VAL A 55 -10.01 15.64 -11.95
C VAL A 55 -10.47 14.51 -11.04
N PHE A 56 -11.66 13.94 -11.27
CA PHE A 56 -12.17 12.81 -10.50
C PHE A 56 -11.24 11.59 -10.55
N LEU A 57 -10.77 11.21 -11.74
CA LEU A 57 -9.85 10.08 -11.91
C LEU A 57 -8.50 10.31 -11.19
N VAL A 58 -7.96 11.52 -11.23
CA VAL A 58 -6.73 11.89 -10.49
C VAL A 58 -6.94 11.79 -8.98
N VAL A 59 -8.06 12.29 -8.47
CA VAL A 59 -8.33 12.23 -7.02
C VAL A 59 -8.55 10.79 -6.56
N ILE A 60 -9.29 9.98 -7.31
CA ILE A 60 -9.46 8.54 -7.00
C ILE A 60 -8.11 7.83 -7.02
N ASN A 61 -7.27 8.07 -8.03
CA ASN A 61 -5.94 7.50 -8.12
C ASN A 61 -5.09 7.85 -6.87
N LEU A 62 -5.11 9.12 -6.44
CA LEU A 62 -4.43 9.57 -5.23
C LEU A 62 -4.95 8.86 -3.98
N ILE A 63 -6.27 8.77 -3.80
CA ILE A 63 -6.90 8.12 -2.63
C ILE A 63 -6.50 6.64 -2.58
N VAL A 64 -6.59 5.92 -3.70
CA VAL A 64 -6.19 4.50 -3.79
C VAL A 64 -4.69 4.35 -3.52
N GLY A 65 -3.86 5.24 -4.04
CA GLY A 65 -2.42 5.27 -3.77
C GLY A 65 -2.12 5.46 -2.28
N LEU A 66 -2.71 6.45 -1.63
CA LEU A 66 -2.53 6.70 -0.20
C LEU A 66 -3.01 5.52 0.65
N PHE A 67 -4.16 4.94 0.32
CA PHE A 67 -4.73 3.82 1.08
C PHE A 67 -3.86 2.56 0.95
N THR A 68 -3.42 2.23 -0.26
CA THR A 68 -2.56 1.07 -0.50
C THR A 68 -1.15 1.25 0.07
N GLY A 69 -0.60 2.46 0.02
CA GLY A 69 0.67 2.81 0.67
C GLY A 69 0.59 2.68 2.18
N PHE A 70 -0.47 3.21 2.81
CA PHE A 70 -0.71 3.06 4.24
C PHE A 70 -0.83 1.59 4.65
N LEU A 71 -1.67 0.82 3.95
CA LEU A 71 -1.83 -0.62 4.22
C LEU A 71 -0.51 -1.37 4.06
N PHE A 72 0.28 -1.05 3.02
CA PHE A 72 1.59 -1.63 2.83
C PHE A 72 2.49 -1.39 4.04
N LEU A 73 2.67 -0.13 4.43
CA LEU A 73 3.52 0.25 5.57
C LEU A 73 3.03 -0.39 6.88
N TYR A 74 1.72 -0.41 7.10
CA TYR A 74 1.11 -0.97 8.28
C TYR A 74 1.45 -2.45 8.46
N HIS A 75 1.14 -3.32 7.47
CA HIS A 75 1.45 -4.73 7.64
C HIS A 75 2.94 -5.03 7.47
N PHE A 76 3.70 -4.23 6.71
CA PHE A 76 5.15 -4.42 6.62
C PHE A 76 5.79 -4.21 7.99
N ASN A 77 5.39 -3.17 8.73
CA ASN A 77 5.84 -2.94 10.10
C ASN A 77 5.41 -4.08 11.05
N ASN A 78 4.23 -4.67 10.87
CA ASN A 78 3.82 -5.84 11.64
C ASN A 78 4.72 -7.05 11.36
N ILE A 79 5.07 -7.31 10.09
CA ILE A 79 6.01 -8.37 9.71
C ILE A 79 7.37 -8.15 10.35
N LEU A 80 7.92 -6.94 10.30
CA LEU A 80 9.22 -6.66 10.91
C LEU A 80 9.25 -6.95 12.41
N LYS A 81 8.10 -6.81 13.09
CA LYS A 81 7.92 -7.09 14.52
C LYS A 81 7.39 -8.49 14.82
N GLY A 82 7.28 -9.36 13.83
CA GLY A 82 6.78 -10.73 13.99
C GLY A 82 5.34 -10.81 14.49
N LYS A 83 4.50 -9.81 14.18
CA LYS A 83 3.13 -9.70 14.68
C LYS A 83 2.10 -9.94 13.58
N ILE A 84 0.95 -10.50 13.94
CA ILE A 84 -0.27 -10.42 13.12
C ILE A 84 -1.18 -9.27 13.57
N THR A 85 -2.14 -8.86 12.73
CA THR A 85 -3.04 -7.71 13.01
C THR A 85 -3.79 -7.82 14.36
N PRO A 86 -4.34 -8.97 14.77
CA PRO A 86 -4.94 -9.12 16.10
C PRO A 86 -3.96 -8.85 17.25
N GLU A 87 -2.67 -9.10 17.02
CA GLU A 87 -1.65 -9.03 18.05
C GLU A 87 -0.99 -7.65 18.17
N THR A 88 -1.32 -6.72 17.27
CA THR A 88 -0.73 -5.37 17.26
C THR A 88 -0.95 -4.60 18.57
N LYS A 89 -1.96 -4.99 19.37
CA LYS A 89 -2.30 -4.40 20.66
C LYS A 89 -1.51 -4.98 21.84
N PHE A 90 -0.76 -6.08 21.65
CA PHE A 90 0.03 -6.70 22.69
C PHE A 90 1.50 -6.30 22.56
N ASP A 91 2.11 -5.95 23.70
CA ASP A 91 3.49 -5.51 23.77
C ASP A 91 4.48 -6.69 23.74
N ASN A 92 4.12 -7.83 24.33
CA ASN A 92 4.96 -9.02 24.37
C ASN A 92 4.54 -10.04 23.30
N ILE A 93 5.37 -10.14 22.26
CA ILE A 93 5.20 -11.15 21.20
C ILE A 93 6.36 -12.13 21.30
N SER A 94 6.03 -13.36 21.63
CA SER A 94 6.95 -14.49 21.78
C SER A 94 7.49 -15.01 20.43
N TYR A 95 6.84 -14.63 19.32
CA TYR A 95 7.18 -15.04 17.95
C TYR A 95 8.19 -14.13 17.24
N ASP A 96 8.49 -12.96 17.81
CA ASP A 96 9.44 -12.02 17.22
C ASP A 96 10.87 -12.49 17.43
N ARG A 97 11.51 -12.96 16.35
CA ARG A 97 12.89 -13.50 16.30
C ARG A 97 13.87 -12.53 15.62
N GLY A 98 13.50 -11.26 15.52
CA GLY A 98 14.25 -10.23 14.80
C GLY A 98 13.76 -10.04 13.36
N TRP A 99 13.95 -8.82 12.85
CA TRP A 99 13.33 -8.36 11.60
C TRP A 99 13.65 -9.23 10.38
N LEU A 100 14.87 -9.77 10.28
CA LEU A 100 15.29 -10.59 9.15
C LEU A 100 14.64 -11.97 9.19
N GLN A 101 14.62 -12.60 10.36
CA GLN A 101 13.99 -13.89 10.59
C GLN A 101 12.49 -13.79 10.37
N ASN A 102 11.86 -12.71 10.85
CA ASN A 102 10.44 -12.48 10.62
C ASN A 102 10.11 -12.26 9.13
N LEU A 103 10.99 -11.59 8.37
CA LEU A 103 10.85 -11.48 6.91
C LEU A 103 10.97 -12.84 6.22
N ILE A 104 11.95 -13.65 6.60
CA ILE A 104 12.15 -15.00 6.05
C ILE A 104 10.99 -15.91 6.40
N GLU A 105 10.39 -15.75 7.57
CA GLU A 105 9.21 -16.51 8.00
C GLU A 105 8.01 -16.26 7.07
N VAL A 106 7.81 -15.01 6.64
CA VAL A 106 6.68 -14.61 5.81
C VAL A 106 6.94 -14.79 4.32
N PHE A 107 8.16 -14.52 3.86
CA PHE A 107 8.51 -14.49 2.44
C PHE A 107 9.39 -15.66 2.00
N GLY A 108 9.83 -16.51 2.92
CA GLY A 108 10.65 -17.69 2.67
C GLY A 108 12.13 -17.39 2.46
N GLN A 109 12.90 -18.45 2.20
CA GLN A 109 14.37 -18.37 2.08
C GLN A 109 14.85 -17.46 0.94
N ARG A 110 14.05 -17.31 -0.11
CA ARG A 110 14.36 -16.49 -1.30
C ARG A 110 13.61 -15.16 -1.29
N TRP A 111 13.33 -14.61 -0.10
CA TRP A 111 12.55 -13.38 0.11
C TRP A 111 13.02 -12.18 -0.72
N TYR A 112 14.30 -12.09 -1.04
CA TYR A 112 14.86 -10.98 -1.83
C TYR A 112 14.42 -11.03 -3.29
N LEU A 113 14.17 -12.22 -3.84
CA LEU A 113 13.68 -12.40 -5.22
C LEU A 113 12.18 -12.12 -5.31
N THR A 114 11.41 -12.45 -4.28
CA THR A 114 9.94 -12.35 -4.30
C THR A 114 9.42 -10.90 -4.35
N TRP A 115 10.26 -9.90 -4.09
CA TRP A 115 9.94 -8.48 -4.36
C TRP A 115 9.84 -8.14 -5.85
N ILE A 116 10.49 -8.91 -6.72
CA ILE A 116 10.44 -8.69 -8.18
C ILE A 116 9.13 -9.25 -8.74
N SER A 117 8.72 -10.43 -8.28
CA SER A 117 7.48 -11.07 -8.71
C SER A 117 6.90 -11.96 -7.60
N PRO A 118 5.58 -11.90 -7.35
CA PRO A 118 4.91 -12.76 -6.38
C PRO A 118 4.85 -14.23 -6.82
N PHE A 119 5.15 -14.52 -8.10
CA PHE A 119 5.13 -15.88 -8.65
C PHE A 119 6.43 -16.65 -8.40
N ILE A 120 7.44 -16.01 -7.80
CA ILE A 120 8.71 -16.66 -7.48
C ILE A 120 8.49 -17.61 -6.30
N CYS A 121 8.79 -18.90 -6.52
CA CYS A 121 8.72 -19.90 -5.48
C CYS A 121 9.82 -19.66 -4.43
N SER A 122 9.41 -19.35 -3.21
CA SER A 122 10.28 -19.17 -2.05
C SER A 122 9.84 -20.13 -0.94
N PRO A 123 10.63 -21.17 -0.62
CA PRO A 123 10.27 -22.13 0.42
C PRO A 123 10.16 -21.45 1.79
N LEU A 124 9.03 -21.67 2.47
CA LEU A 124 8.82 -21.20 3.83
C LEU A 124 9.56 -22.12 4.82
N PRO A 125 10.12 -21.57 5.91
CA PRO A 125 10.83 -22.36 6.92
C PRO A 125 9.91 -23.16 7.86
N GLY A 126 8.64 -22.77 7.99
CA GLY A 126 7.66 -23.40 8.87
C GLY A 126 6.48 -24.03 8.12
N ASP A 127 5.66 -24.79 8.86
CA ASP A 127 4.45 -25.45 8.37
C ASP A 127 3.16 -24.63 8.59
N GLY A 128 3.28 -23.45 9.22
CA GLY A 128 2.17 -22.55 9.56
C GLY A 128 1.36 -22.98 10.79
N ILE A 129 1.73 -24.10 11.43
CA ILE A 129 1.08 -24.64 12.63
C ILE A 129 2.01 -24.49 13.83
N VAL A 130 3.27 -24.91 13.67
CA VAL A 130 4.30 -24.87 14.71
C VAL A 130 5.19 -23.67 14.47
N TRP A 131 5.19 -22.77 15.46
CA TRP A 131 5.99 -21.55 15.43
C TRP A 131 7.16 -21.67 16.40
N PHE A 132 8.35 -21.30 15.94
CA PHE A 132 9.52 -21.21 16.82
C PHE A 132 9.39 -19.99 17.72
N ILE A 133 9.41 -20.22 19.02
CA ILE A 133 9.30 -19.20 20.05
C ILE A 133 10.71 -18.88 20.56
N GLU A 134 11.03 -17.61 20.69
CA GLU A 134 12.24 -17.18 21.39
C GLU A 134 11.91 -16.99 22.87
N ASP A 135 12.49 -17.81 23.74
CA ASP A 135 12.37 -17.64 25.19
C ASP A 135 13.13 -16.37 25.61
N LYS A 136 12.42 -15.23 25.63
CA LYS A 136 12.95 -13.95 26.13
C LYS A 136 13.11 -13.92 27.67
N GLN A 137 13.14 -15.08 28.33
CA GLN A 137 13.46 -15.23 29.75
C GLN A 137 14.94 -15.62 29.93
N LYS A 138 15.85 -14.65 29.76
CA LYS A 138 17.16 -14.60 30.44
C LYS A 138 17.55 -13.16 30.72
#